data_AF-A0A6N0ZER7-F1
#
_entry.id   AF-A0A6N0ZER7-F1
#
_cell.length_a   1.000
_cell.length_b   1.000
_cell.length_c   1.000
_cell.angle_alpha   90.00
_cell.angle_beta   90.00
_cell.angle_gamma   90.00
#
_symmetry.space_group_name_H-M   'P 1'
#
loop_
_entity.id
_entity.type
_entity.pdbx_description
1 polymer ?
#
loop_
_entity_poly.entity_id
_entity_poly.type
_entity_poly.pdbx_seq_one_letter_code
_entity_poly.pdbx_strand_id
1 'polypeptide(L)'
;MMATQRRALIALCVLLAACTPGPEKAGELTRVSMQEYFRYEPQFRDQGIEVLAVRVTGGQDRQFEGVATIRHAGKSHEVPVIIVLDAVNLAWFAQPGGLAFLAGQRPDGAQQVPR
;
A
#
# COMPACT_ATOMS: atom_id res chain seq x y z
N MET A 1 -16.53 -41.10 22.66
CA MET A 1 -17.10 -39.98 21.85
C MET A 1 -16.55 -38.61 22.24
N MET A 2 -16.34 -38.27 23.52
CA MET A 2 -15.83 -36.94 23.92
C MET A 2 -14.39 -36.63 23.43
N ALA A 3 -13.49 -37.62 23.39
CA ALA A 3 -12.10 -37.41 22.96
C ALA A 3 -11.97 -37.07 21.46
N THR A 4 -12.79 -37.66 20.61
CA THR A 4 -12.82 -37.41 19.16
C THR A 4 -13.36 -36.02 18.85
N GLN A 5 -14.38 -35.58 19.60
CA GLN A 5 -14.98 -34.26 19.47
C GLN A 5 -14.03 -33.16 19.94
N ARG A 6 -13.27 -33.41 21.01
CA ARG A 6 -12.24 -32.48 21.51
C ARG A 6 -11.07 -32.33 20.53
N ARG A 7 -10.66 -33.43 19.87
CA ARG A 7 -9.65 -33.39 18.79
C ARG A 7 -10.13 -32.63 17.57
N ALA A 8 -11.40 -32.79 17.17
CA ALA A 8 -11.98 -32.04 16.07
C ALA A 8 -12.05 -30.53 16.36
N LEU A 9 -12.43 -30.15 17.59
CA LEU A 9 -12.42 -28.75 18.05
C LEU A 9 -11.01 -28.15 18.05
N ILE A 10 -10.01 -28.88 18.53
CA ILE A 10 -8.61 -28.42 18.52
C ILE A 10 -8.10 -28.26 17.09
N ALA A 11 -8.38 -29.22 16.21
CA ALA A 11 -7.99 -29.14 14.80
C ALA A 11 -8.64 -27.94 14.09
N LEU A 12 -9.91 -27.66 14.38
CA LEU A 12 -10.63 -26.50 13.84
C LEU A 12 -10.02 -25.17 14.32
N CYS A 13 -9.66 -25.06 15.61
CA CYS A 13 -9.02 -23.87 16.16
C CYS A 13 -7.63 -23.61 15.56
N VAL A 14 -6.85 -24.66 15.27
CA VAL A 14 -5.53 -24.53 14.63
C VAL A 14 -5.66 -24.07 13.18
N LEU A 15 -6.67 -24.55 12.44
CA LEU A 15 -6.96 -24.11 11.07
C LEU A 15 -7.38 -22.63 11.00
N LEU A 16 -8.12 -22.14 12.00
CA LEU A 16 -8.53 -20.74 12.10
C LEU A 16 -7.38 -19.80 12.53
N ALA A 17 -6.39 -20.30 13.28
CA ALA A 17 -5.24 -19.53 13.73
C ALA A 17 -4.19 -19.25 12.63
N ALA A 18 -4.28 -19.94 11.48
CA ALA A 18 -3.38 -19.74 10.34
C ALA A 18 -3.70 -18.48 9.50
N CYS A 19 -4.69 -17.66 9.90
CA CYS A 19 -5.09 -16.45 9.19
C CYS A 19 -4.24 -15.21 9.54
N THR A 20 -2.92 -15.35 9.73
CA THR A 20 -2.04 -14.18 9.83
C THR A 20 -1.83 -13.61 8.42
N PRO A 21 -2.17 -12.33 8.17
CA PRO A 21 -1.98 -11.73 6.85
C PRO A 21 -0.51 -11.79 6.47
N GLY A 22 -0.21 -12.52 5.38
CA GLY A 22 1.13 -12.60 4.82
C GLY A 22 1.61 -11.24 4.25
N PRO A 23 2.90 -11.13 3.89
CA PRO A 23 3.48 -9.91 3.31
C PRO A 23 2.74 -9.44 2.05
N GLU A 24 2.11 -10.35 1.30
CA GLU A 24 1.28 -10.03 0.13
C GLU A 24 0.07 -9.16 0.52
N LYS A 25 -0.53 -9.42 1.68
CA LYS A 25 -1.67 -8.65 2.18
C LYS A 25 -1.23 -7.26 2.66
N ALA A 26 -0.04 -7.15 3.26
CA ALA A 26 0.53 -5.86 3.65
C ALA A 26 0.79 -4.95 2.44
N GLY A 27 1.33 -5.52 1.35
CA GLY A 27 1.51 -4.82 0.08
C GLY A 27 0.19 -4.31 -0.49
N GLU A 28 -0.82 -5.18 -0.59
CA GLU A 28 -2.13 -4.80 -1.16
C GLU A 28 -2.85 -3.74 -0.33
N LEU A 29 -2.84 -3.86 1.00
CA LEU A 29 -3.43 -2.85 1.88
C LEU A 29 -2.71 -1.50 1.76
N THR A 30 -1.38 -1.52 1.66
CA THR A 30 -0.58 -0.31 1.44
C THR A 30 -0.92 0.33 0.10
N ARG A 31 -1.04 -0.47 -0.96
CA ARG A 31 -1.40 0.01 -2.31
C ARG A 31 -2.74 0.76 -2.28
N VAL A 32 -3.76 0.17 -1.65
CA VAL A 32 -5.08 0.79 -1.50
C VAL A 32 -4.99 2.07 -0.66
N SER A 33 -4.32 2.03 0.49
CA SER A 33 -4.15 3.18 1.37
C SER A 33 -3.43 4.34 0.67
N MET A 34 -2.33 4.07 -0.03
CA MET A 34 -1.61 5.07 -0.84
C MET A 34 -2.49 5.65 -1.94
N GLN A 35 -3.28 4.82 -2.63
CA GLN A 35 -4.17 5.28 -3.69
C GLN A 35 -5.25 6.23 -3.16
N GLU A 36 -5.85 5.90 -2.00
CA GLU A 36 -6.84 6.76 -1.36
C GLU A 36 -6.21 8.08 -0.88
N TYR A 37 -4.99 8.03 -0.33
CA TYR A 37 -4.24 9.23 0.03
C TYR A 37 -4.05 10.15 -1.18
N PHE A 38 -3.51 9.66 -2.30
CA PHE A 38 -3.33 10.50 -3.50
C PHE A 38 -4.65 10.98 -4.10
N ARG A 39 -5.74 10.26 -3.90
CA ARG A 39 -7.08 10.63 -4.36
C ARG A 39 -7.67 11.79 -3.56
N TYR A 40 -7.49 11.80 -2.24
CA TYR A 40 -8.16 12.78 -1.39
C TYR A 40 -7.28 13.93 -0.92
N GLU A 41 -5.95 13.76 -0.91
CA GLU A 41 -5.11 14.81 -0.38
C GLU A 41 -5.07 16.03 -1.31
N PRO A 42 -5.38 17.25 -0.82
CA PRO A 42 -5.56 18.43 -1.68
C PRO A 42 -4.38 18.76 -2.59
N GLN A 43 -3.16 18.40 -2.16
CA GLN A 43 -1.96 18.61 -2.94
C GLN A 43 -1.81 17.63 -4.11
N PHE A 44 -2.43 16.45 -4.06
CA PHE A 44 -2.26 15.36 -5.03
C PHE A 44 -3.51 15.05 -5.84
N ARG A 45 -4.69 15.42 -5.33
CA ARG A 45 -5.95 15.26 -6.05
C ARG A 45 -5.84 15.85 -7.47
N ASP A 46 -6.53 15.21 -8.41
CA ASP A 46 -6.58 15.61 -9.83
C ASP A 46 -5.26 15.52 -10.61
N GLN A 47 -4.15 15.05 -10.02
CA GLN A 47 -2.89 14.83 -10.75
C GLN A 47 -2.87 13.51 -11.54
N GLY A 48 -3.92 12.68 -11.44
CA GLY A 48 -3.99 11.39 -12.15
C GLY A 48 -2.94 10.38 -11.69
N ILE A 49 -2.55 10.44 -10.41
CA ILE A 49 -1.60 9.53 -9.79
C ILE A 49 -2.27 8.17 -9.57
N GLU A 50 -1.63 7.11 -10.04
CA GLU A 50 -2.09 5.73 -9.86
C GLU A 50 -1.03 4.89 -9.15
N VAL A 51 -1.43 4.21 -8.09
CA VAL A 51 -0.58 3.26 -7.37
C VAL A 51 -0.82 1.87 -7.93
N LEU A 52 0.07 1.42 -8.81
CA LEU A 52 -0.07 0.17 -9.56
C LEU A 52 0.16 -1.05 -8.68
N ALA A 53 1.18 -1.01 -7.83
CA ALA A 53 1.55 -2.11 -6.95
C ALA A 53 2.37 -1.63 -5.77
N VAL A 54 2.36 -2.39 -4.68
CA VAL A 54 3.35 -2.28 -3.59
C VAL A 54 3.87 -3.67 -3.32
N ARG A 55 5.15 -3.89 -3.61
CA ARG A 55 5.83 -5.17 -3.39
C ARG A 55 6.61 -5.10 -2.09
N VAL A 56 6.32 -5.99 -1.16
CA VAL A 56 7.12 -6.16 0.05
C VAL A 56 8.42 -6.88 -0.33
N THR A 57 9.55 -6.27 -0.02
CA THR A 57 10.90 -6.77 -0.36
C THR A 57 11.62 -7.35 0.85
N GLY A 58 11.18 -7.02 2.05
CA GLY A 58 11.77 -7.48 3.30
C GLY A 58 10.99 -6.95 4.50
N GLY A 59 11.49 -7.23 5.69
CA GLY A 59 10.86 -6.76 6.91
C GLY A 59 11.10 -7.67 8.10
N GLN A 60 10.90 -7.12 9.28
CA GLN A 60 10.91 -7.85 10.54
C GLN A 60 9.76 -7.33 11.41
N ASP A 61 9.12 -8.27 12.11
CA ASP A 61 8.00 -8.01 13.01
C ASP A 61 6.84 -7.24 12.34
N ARG A 62 6.67 -5.97 12.70
CA ARG A 62 5.57 -5.08 12.27
C ARG A 62 6.02 -4.06 11.22
N GLN A 63 7.27 -4.14 10.79
CA GLN A 63 7.87 -3.20 9.85
C GLN A 63 8.31 -3.94 8.60
N PHE A 64 7.78 -3.53 7.46
CA PHE A 64 8.07 -4.09 6.15
C PHE A 64 8.74 -3.05 5.28
N GLU A 65 9.75 -3.49 4.57
CA GLU A 65 10.35 -2.74 3.47
C GLU A 65 9.62 -3.11 2.19
N GLY A 66 9.36 -2.12 1.34
CA GLY A 66 8.73 -2.37 0.06
C GLY A 66 9.06 -1.33 -0.99
N VAL A 67 8.63 -1.64 -2.20
CA VAL A 67 8.73 -0.75 -3.35
C VAL A 67 7.33 -0.56 -3.93
N ALA A 68 6.86 0.68 -3.89
CA ALA A 68 5.63 1.10 -4.54
C ALA A 68 5.93 1.46 -6.00
N THR A 69 5.17 0.91 -6.93
CA THR A 69 5.19 1.32 -8.34
C THR A 69 4.05 2.30 -8.57
N ILE A 70 4.40 3.55 -8.86
CA ILE A 70 3.46 4.66 -9.01
C ILE A 70 3.53 5.19 -10.44
N ARG A 71 2.37 5.28 -11.11
CA ARG A 71 2.25 5.88 -12.43
C ARG A 71 1.80 7.34 -12.30
N HIS A 72 2.54 8.23 -12.96
CA HIS A 72 2.22 9.65 -13.05
C HIS A 72 2.70 10.20 -14.39
N ALA A 73 1.88 11.04 -15.05
CA ALA A 73 2.20 11.63 -16.35
C ALA A 73 2.73 10.63 -17.41
N GLY A 74 2.15 9.43 -17.45
CA GLY A 74 2.53 8.36 -18.39
C GLY A 74 3.82 7.61 -18.04
N LYS A 75 4.51 7.96 -16.96
CA LYS A 75 5.73 7.28 -16.49
C LYS A 75 5.47 6.49 -15.22
N SER A 76 6.16 5.36 -15.08
CA SER A 76 6.15 4.56 -13.85
C SER A 76 7.39 4.87 -13.03
N HIS A 77 7.20 5.06 -11.74
CA HIS A 77 8.22 5.40 -10.75
C HIS A 77 8.24 4.35 -9.66
N GLU A 78 9.42 3.86 -9.31
CA GLU A 78 9.61 2.98 -8.16
C GLU A 78 9.97 3.82 -6.94
N VAL A 79 9.17 3.71 -5.88
CA VAL A 79 9.28 4.49 -4.65
C VAL A 79 9.53 3.55 -3.50
N PRO A 80 10.71 3.59 -2.86
CA PRO A 80 10.96 2.87 -1.63
C PRO A 80 10.02 3.35 -0.52
N VAL A 81 9.34 2.39 0.11
CA VAL A 81 8.39 2.64 1.20
C VAL A 81 8.72 1.77 2.40
N ILE A 82 8.52 2.33 3.58
CA ILE A 82 8.48 1.60 4.84
C ILE A 82 7.01 1.47 5.23
N ILE A 83 6.55 0.24 5.46
CA ILE A 83 5.19 -0.07 5.87
C ILE A 83 5.24 -0.48 7.34
N VAL A 84 4.45 0.16 8.17
CA VAL A 84 4.26 -0.22 9.57
C VAL A 84 2.85 -0.76 9.70
N LEU A 85 2.73 -2.05 10.00
CA LEU A 85 1.46 -2.75 10.10
C LEU A 85 1.40 -3.47 11.44
N ASP A 86 0.43 -3.10 12.27
CA ASP A 86 0.07 -3.84 13.48
C ASP A 86 -1.31 -4.52 13.32
N ALA A 87 -1.87 -5.03 14.41
CA ALA A 87 -3.14 -5.76 14.38
C ALA A 87 -4.33 -4.90 13.93
N VAL A 88 -4.26 -3.58 14.03
CA VAL A 88 -5.37 -2.65 13.76
C VAL A 88 -4.97 -1.42 12.93
N ASN A 89 -3.69 -1.06 12.87
CA ASN A 89 -3.18 0.13 12.20
C ASN A 89 -2.29 -0.22 11.02
N LEU A 90 -2.42 0.56 9.96
CA LEU A 90 -1.52 0.60 8.82
C LEU A 90 -1.01 2.02 8.63
N ALA A 91 0.31 2.19 8.61
CA ALA A 91 0.98 3.41 8.19
C ALA A 91 2.03 3.08 7.14
N TRP A 92 2.32 4.03 6.26
CA TRP A 92 3.39 3.89 5.28
C TRP A 92 4.14 5.20 5.15
N PHE A 93 5.42 5.10 4.84
CA PHE A 93 6.33 6.23 4.71
C PHE A 93 7.10 6.08 3.41
N ALA A 94 6.93 7.02 2.48
CA ALA A 94 7.85 7.12 1.37
C ALA A 94 9.20 7.62 1.88
N GLN A 95 10.30 7.03 1.42
CA GLN A 95 11.62 7.53 1.77
C GLN A 95 11.81 8.99 1.28
N PRO A 96 12.67 9.79 1.94
CA PRO A 96 12.94 11.17 1.54
C PRO A 96 13.27 11.28 0.05
N GLY A 97 12.60 12.21 -0.64
CA GLY A 97 12.75 12.39 -2.09
C GLY A 97 12.01 11.37 -2.95
N GLY A 98 11.48 10.28 -2.39
CA GLY A 98 10.78 9.23 -3.13
C GLY A 98 9.53 9.70 -3.88
N LEU A 99 8.91 10.80 -3.42
CA LEU A 99 7.75 11.43 -4.07
C LEU A 99 8.08 12.75 -4.79
N ALA A 100 9.36 13.10 -4.92
CA ALA A 100 9.75 14.39 -5.52
C ALA A 100 9.26 14.56 -6.97
N PHE A 101 9.06 13.45 -7.69
CA PHE A 101 8.52 13.46 -9.06
C PHE A 101 7.06 13.97 -9.16
N LEU A 102 6.35 14.07 -8.03
CA LEU A 102 4.99 14.62 -7.95
C LEU A 102 4.96 16.15 -7.78
N ALA A 103 6.09 16.78 -7.42
CA ALA A 103 6.12 18.20 -7.06
C ALA A 103 6.00 19.17 -8.26
N GLY A 104 6.05 18.66 -9.49
CA GLY A 104 6.30 19.50 -10.68
C GLY A 104 5.23 19.51 -11.77
N GLN A 105 4.13 18.77 -11.66
CA GLN A 105 3.16 18.66 -12.75
C GLN A 105 1.72 18.77 -12.24
N ARG A 106 1.33 19.98 -11.83
CA ARG A 106 -0.10 20.33 -11.92
C ARG A 106 -0.43 20.28 -13.42
N PRO A 107 -1.45 19.52 -13.86
CA PRO A 107 -1.79 19.49 -15.27
C PRO A 107 -2.12 20.92 -15.72
N ASP A 108 -1.27 21.46 -16.61
CA ASP A 108 -1.53 22.67 -17.38
C ASP A 108 -2.68 22.40 -18.36
N GLY A 109 -3.89 22.21 -17.82
CA GLY A 109 -5.14 22.11 -18.58
C GLY A 109 -5.73 23.47 -18.93
N ALA A 110 -5.09 24.57 -18.54
CA ALA A 110 -5.44 25.92 -18.95
C ALA A 110 -4.46 26.41 -20.04
N GLN A 111 -4.34 25.65 -21.12
CA GLN A 111 -3.80 26.18 -22.37
C GLN A 111 -4.75 27.30 -22.82
N GLN A 112 -4.42 28.54 -22.45
CA GLN A 112 -5.10 29.74 -22.94
C GLN A 112 -5.00 29.72 -24.47
N VAL A 113 -6.13 29.44 -25.13
CA VAL A 113 -6.28 29.64 -26.57
C VAL A 113 -6.13 31.15 -26.81
N PRO A 114 -5.11 31.62 -27.55
CA PRO A 114 -5.05 33.02 -27.94
C PRO A 114 -6.22 33.30 -28.86
N ARG A 115 -7.03 34.31 -28.52
CA ARG A 115 -8.03 34.89 -29.41
C ARG A 115 -7.48 36.15 -30.05
#